data_AF-A0A150NZF2-F1
#
_entry.id   AF-A0A150NZF2-F1
#
_cell.length_a   1.000
_cell.length_b   1.000
_cell.length_c   1.000
_cell.angle_alpha   90.00
_cell.angle_beta   90.00
_cell.angle_gamma   90.00
#
_symmetry.space_group_name_H-M   'P 1'
#
loop_
_entity.id
_entity.type
_entity.pdbx_description
1 polymer ?
#
loop_
_entity_poly.entity_id
_entity_poly.type
_entity_poly.pdbx_seq_one_letter_code
_entity_poly.pdbx_strand_id
1 'polypeptide(L)'
;MFGKILRLDPNAPEPYAAAGNPFDGNASRVWHYGMRNPYRFSFDRLTRDLYIGDVGQDSYEEVDFVPAGVSGLNFGWPAFEGDHGGTCPNGGALREGSTHTPPIVDIDRRRNATGPFSDYVSVIGGYVYRGNALPQLRGVYLFGDYTGERMGAIVQCGTQTSPITQILKNRDPNAPNAPAFSRQGGLPAFGDLTAIVEDNDGELYFVANRSSLVKLVPEM
;
A
#
# COMPACT_ATOMS: atom_id res chain seq x y z
N MET A 1 5.17 8.92 -16.88
CA MET A 1 3.77 8.48 -16.67
C MET A 1 3.32 9.05 -15.32
N PHE A 2 2.12 9.60 -15.22
CA PHE A 2 1.61 10.19 -13.97
C PHE A 2 0.36 9.44 -13.51
N GLY A 3 0.47 8.72 -12.41
CA GLY A 3 -0.61 7.97 -11.79
C GLY A 3 -1.81 8.84 -11.41
N LYS A 4 -3.00 8.23 -11.54
CA LYS A 4 -4.31 8.80 -11.18
C LYS A 4 -5.14 7.69 -10.57
N ILE A 5 -5.92 8.02 -9.56
CA ILE A 5 -7.09 7.23 -9.16
C ILE A 5 -8.29 7.87 -9.81
N LEU A 6 -9.12 7.06 -10.48
CA LEU A 6 -10.34 7.53 -11.13
C LEU A 6 -11.56 7.13 -10.29
N ARG A 7 -12.55 8.00 -10.23
CA ARG A 7 -13.86 7.71 -9.63
C ARG A 7 -14.94 7.83 -10.69
N LEU A 8 -15.58 6.70 -10.97
CA LEU A 8 -16.56 6.54 -12.05
C LEU A 8 -17.93 6.21 -11.47
N ASP A 9 -18.98 6.71 -12.11
CA ASP A 9 -20.36 6.25 -11.88
C ASP A 9 -20.81 5.48 -13.14
N PRO A 10 -21.02 4.15 -13.06
CA PRO A 10 -21.43 3.36 -14.22
C PRO A 10 -22.82 3.72 -14.75
N ASN A 11 -23.62 4.47 -13.98
CA ASN A 11 -24.95 4.94 -14.42
C ASN A 11 -24.91 6.37 -15.00
N ALA A 12 -23.79 7.07 -14.91
CA ALA A 12 -23.64 8.39 -15.49
C ALA A 12 -23.42 8.31 -17.01
N PRO A 13 -23.75 9.36 -17.78
CA PRO A 13 -23.38 9.44 -19.20
C PRO A 13 -21.85 9.42 -19.39
N GLU A 14 -21.38 9.03 -20.57
CA GLU A 14 -19.99 9.22 -20.98
C GLU A 14 -19.51 10.65 -20.65
N PRO A 15 -18.36 10.82 -19.96
CA PRO A 15 -17.31 9.83 -19.73
C PRO A 15 -17.44 9.03 -18.41
N TYR A 16 -18.64 8.81 -17.87
CA TYR A 16 -18.91 8.14 -16.58
C TYR A 16 -18.30 8.85 -15.37
N ALA A 17 -18.12 10.18 -15.43
CA ALA A 17 -17.62 10.95 -14.31
C ALA A 17 -18.62 10.89 -13.14
N ALA A 18 -18.17 10.45 -11.97
CA ALA A 18 -19.01 10.44 -10.78
C ALA A 18 -19.32 11.88 -10.32
N ALA A 19 -20.55 12.08 -9.84
CA ALA A 19 -20.93 13.36 -9.23
C ALA A 19 -20.03 13.70 -8.03
N GLY A 20 -19.61 14.97 -7.95
CA GLY A 20 -18.72 15.47 -6.91
C GLY A 20 -17.23 15.20 -7.14
N ASN A 21 -16.83 14.73 -8.33
CA ASN A 21 -15.41 14.70 -8.69
C ASN A 21 -14.81 16.13 -8.69
N PRO A 22 -13.55 16.30 -8.26
CA PRO A 22 -12.95 17.62 -8.01
C PRO A 22 -12.41 18.35 -9.24
N PHE A 23 -12.45 17.74 -10.42
CA PHE A 23 -11.90 18.32 -11.65
C PHE A 23 -12.92 18.27 -12.79
N ASP A 24 -12.70 19.10 -13.81
CA ASP A 24 -13.61 19.27 -14.94
C ASP A 24 -13.01 18.79 -16.28
N GLY A 25 -13.84 18.82 -17.32
CA GLY A 25 -13.44 18.54 -18.69
C GLY A 25 -12.83 17.14 -18.86
N ASN A 26 -11.67 17.06 -19.50
CA ASN A 26 -10.97 15.79 -19.74
C ASN A 26 -10.49 15.12 -18.43
N ALA A 27 -10.38 15.88 -17.33
CA ALA A 27 -9.99 15.38 -16.02
C ALA A 27 -11.19 15.02 -15.13
N SER A 28 -12.43 15.09 -15.64
CA SER A 28 -13.66 14.88 -14.88
C SER A 28 -13.78 13.55 -14.13
N ARG A 29 -13.00 12.54 -14.53
CA ARG A 29 -12.94 11.23 -13.84
C ARG A 29 -11.89 11.15 -12.74
N VAL A 30 -10.95 12.09 -12.68
CA VAL A 30 -9.82 12.05 -11.75
C VAL A 30 -10.34 12.31 -10.34
N TRP A 31 -10.00 11.41 -9.42
CA TRP A 31 -10.32 11.54 -7.99
C TRP A 31 -9.09 12.01 -7.21
N HIS A 32 -7.95 11.36 -7.42
CA HIS A 32 -6.64 11.76 -6.91
C HIS A 32 -5.56 11.67 -7.98
N TYR A 33 -4.46 12.38 -7.78
CA TYR A 33 -3.34 12.41 -8.71
C TYR A 33 -2.00 12.55 -8.00
N GLY A 34 -0.91 12.55 -8.78
CA GLY A 34 0.44 12.73 -8.23
C GLY A 34 1.06 11.44 -7.71
N MET A 35 0.53 10.28 -8.08
CA MET A 35 1.17 8.99 -7.84
C MET A 35 2.11 8.63 -8.99
N ARG A 36 3.06 7.72 -8.79
CA ARG A 36 3.85 7.14 -9.88
C ARG A 36 3.17 5.92 -10.48
N ASN A 37 2.99 4.89 -9.68
CA ASN A 37 2.49 3.57 -10.01
C ASN A 37 1.70 2.99 -8.82
N PRO A 38 0.45 3.46 -8.60
CA PRO A 38 -0.41 2.98 -7.52
C PRO A 38 -0.83 1.53 -7.82
N TYR A 39 -0.03 0.57 -7.37
CA TYR A 39 -0.11 -0.84 -7.77
C TYR A 39 -1.40 -1.50 -7.27
N ARG A 40 -1.69 -1.32 -5.98
CA ARG A 40 -2.96 -1.71 -5.36
C ARG A 40 -3.34 -0.72 -4.28
N PHE A 41 -4.63 -0.62 -4.05
CA PHE A 41 -5.22 0.15 -2.97
C PHE A 41 -6.42 -0.60 -2.39
N SER A 42 -6.79 -0.27 -1.17
CA SER A 42 -7.95 -0.82 -0.48
C SER A 42 -8.69 0.26 0.28
N PHE A 43 -9.99 0.06 0.44
CA PHE A 43 -10.80 0.84 1.35
C PHE A 43 -10.94 0.06 2.65
N ASP A 44 -10.73 0.73 3.78
CA ASP A 44 -11.17 0.21 5.05
C ASP A 44 -12.70 0.08 5.05
N ARG A 45 -13.20 -1.15 5.22
CA ARG A 45 -14.65 -1.43 5.19
C ARG A 45 -15.43 -0.70 6.28
N LEU A 46 -14.77 -0.36 7.39
CA LEU A 46 -15.42 0.33 8.51
C LEU A 46 -15.45 1.86 8.31
N THR A 47 -14.31 2.48 8.03
CA THR A 47 -14.19 3.94 7.98
C THR A 47 -14.38 4.51 6.57
N ARG A 48 -14.20 3.69 5.55
CA ARG A 48 -14.10 4.07 4.12
C ARG A 48 -12.87 4.90 3.78
N ASP A 49 -11.86 4.91 4.66
CA ASP A 49 -10.56 5.49 4.35
C ASP A 49 -9.86 4.65 3.26
N LEU A 50 -9.09 5.31 2.42
CA LEU A 50 -8.38 4.69 1.30
C LEU A 50 -6.89 4.63 1.60
N TYR A 51 -6.30 3.44 1.44
CA TYR A 51 -4.87 3.20 1.54
C TYR A 51 -4.34 2.77 0.18
N ILE A 52 -3.20 3.31 -0.23
CA ILE A 52 -2.64 3.10 -1.57
C ILE A 52 -1.19 2.67 -1.42
N GLY A 53 -0.79 1.56 -2.04
CA GLY A 53 0.61 1.24 -2.26
C GLY A 53 1.08 1.84 -3.58
N ASP A 54 1.99 2.81 -3.53
CA ASP A 54 2.57 3.47 -4.70
C ASP A 54 4.04 3.08 -4.89
N VAL A 55 4.32 2.49 -6.04
CA VAL A 55 5.66 1.99 -6.38
C VAL A 55 6.49 3.12 -6.97
N GLY A 56 7.56 3.48 -6.26
CA GLY A 56 8.52 4.49 -6.67
C GLY A 56 9.30 4.13 -7.92
N GLN A 57 10.11 5.07 -8.39
CA GLN A 57 11.03 4.83 -9.50
C GLN A 57 12.31 4.19 -9.01
N ASP A 58 13.04 4.87 -8.13
CA ASP A 58 14.42 4.53 -7.79
C ASP A 58 14.71 4.64 -6.29
N SER A 59 13.96 5.47 -5.55
CA SER A 59 14.39 5.91 -4.22
C SER A 59 13.51 5.42 -3.09
N TYR A 60 12.19 5.60 -3.23
CA TYR A 60 11.26 5.38 -2.12
C TYR A 60 10.02 4.62 -2.56
N GLU A 61 9.58 3.69 -1.73
CA GLU A 61 8.26 3.04 -1.84
C GLU A 61 7.28 3.69 -0.85
N GLU A 62 6.00 3.78 -1.21
CA GLU A 62 5.03 4.59 -0.48
C GLU A 62 3.78 3.80 -0.06
N VAL A 63 3.30 4.08 1.16
CA VAL A 63 1.90 3.89 1.51
C VAL A 63 1.26 5.25 1.72
N ASP A 64 0.30 5.59 0.87
CA ASP A 64 -0.51 6.78 1.03
C ASP A 64 -1.82 6.49 1.76
N PHE A 65 -2.40 7.55 2.33
CA PHE A 65 -3.66 7.51 3.04
C PHE A 65 -4.56 8.68 2.65
N VAL A 66 -5.85 8.37 2.49
CA VAL A 66 -6.88 9.37 2.23
C VAL A 66 -8.05 9.13 3.18
N PRO A 67 -8.39 10.10 4.04
CA PRO A 67 -9.60 10.03 4.84
C PRO A 67 -10.85 9.92 3.95
N ALA A 68 -11.85 9.18 4.41
CA ALA A 68 -13.11 9.03 3.70
C ALA A 68 -13.72 10.36 3.26
N GLY A 69 -14.13 10.44 1.99
CA GLY A 69 -14.78 11.63 1.42
C GLY A 69 -13.82 12.76 1.00
N VAL A 70 -12.52 12.63 1.23
CA VAL A 70 -11.52 13.58 0.73
C VAL A 70 -11.24 13.30 -0.74
N SER A 71 -11.05 14.36 -1.54
CA SER A 71 -10.81 14.28 -2.99
C SER A 71 -9.76 15.30 -3.43
N GLY A 72 -9.21 15.12 -4.63
CA GLY A 72 -8.34 16.12 -5.27
C GLY A 72 -6.91 16.16 -4.76
N LEU A 73 -6.53 15.23 -3.87
CA LEU A 73 -5.17 15.15 -3.34
C LEU A 73 -4.11 14.92 -4.43
N ASN A 74 -2.94 15.53 -4.22
CA ASN A 74 -1.75 15.44 -5.05
C ASN A 74 -0.61 14.78 -4.27
N PHE A 75 -0.27 13.53 -4.59
CA PHE A 75 0.82 12.78 -3.95
C PHE A 75 2.22 13.15 -4.49
N GLY A 76 2.32 14.21 -5.29
CA GLY A 76 3.58 14.90 -5.54
C GLY A 76 4.43 14.40 -6.69
N TRP A 77 4.25 13.16 -7.18
CA TRP A 77 5.00 12.64 -8.32
C TRP A 77 4.81 13.50 -9.59
N PRO A 78 5.90 13.90 -10.28
CA PRO A 78 7.28 13.44 -10.10
C PRO A 78 8.15 14.38 -9.26
N ALA A 79 7.60 15.47 -8.71
CA ALA A 79 8.35 16.42 -7.91
C ALA A 79 8.83 15.81 -6.58
N PHE A 80 8.05 14.86 -6.06
CA PHE A 80 8.35 14.07 -4.86
C PHE A 80 8.32 12.57 -5.18
N GLU A 81 9.15 11.82 -4.46
CA GLU A 81 9.12 10.36 -4.35
C GLU A 81 9.37 10.06 -2.86
N GLY A 82 8.39 9.49 -2.16
CA GLY A 82 8.25 9.60 -0.72
C GLY A 82 7.90 11.04 -0.30
N ASP A 83 8.27 11.43 0.91
CA ASP A 83 8.27 12.86 1.32
C ASP A 83 9.54 13.60 0.88
N HIS A 84 10.15 13.17 -0.21
CA HIS A 84 11.47 13.63 -0.64
C HIS A 84 11.43 14.24 -2.04
N GLY A 85 11.67 15.55 -2.09
CA GLY A 85 11.85 16.28 -3.34
C GLY A 85 13.23 16.07 -3.96
N GLY A 86 13.33 16.25 -5.28
CA GLY A 86 14.61 16.22 -6.01
C GLY A 86 15.23 14.83 -6.17
N THR A 87 14.48 13.78 -5.83
CA THR A 87 14.83 12.37 -6.08
C THR A 87 14.79 12.03 -7.57
N CYS A 88 13.92 12.71 -8.32
CA CYS A 88 13.76 12.53 -9.75
C CYS A 88 14.39 13.67 -10.57
N PRO A 89 15.33 13.39 -11.50
CA PRO A 89 15.98 14.40 -12.32
C PRO A 89 15.02 15.29 -13.13
N ASN A 90 13.86 14.75 -13.50
CA ASN A 90 12.82 15.45 -14.25
C ASN A 90 11.58 15.76 -13.38
N GLY A 91 11.75 15.85 -12.05
CA GLY A 91 10.65 16.01 -11.10
C GLY A 91 9.95 17.37 -11.17
N GLY A 92 10.69 18.43 -11.50
CA GLY A 92 10.13 19.77 -11.63
C GLY A 92 9.42 20.26 -10.35
N ALA A 93 8.56 21.26 -10.50
CA ALA A 93 7.71 21.75 -9.44
C ALA A 93 6.34 21.05 -9.45
N LEU A 94 5.66 21.07 -8.30
CA LEU A 94 4.24 20.72 -8.24
C LEU A 94 3.43 21.59 -9.19
N ARG A 95 2.28 21.07 -9.62
CA ARG A 95 1.29 21.85 -10.35
C ARG A 95 0.91 23.09 -9.53
N GLU A 96 0.84 24.24 -10.19
CA GLU A 96 0.42 25.50 -9.58
C GLU A 96 -0.91 25.34 -8.82
N GLY A 97 -0.97 25.89 -7.60
CA GLY A 97 -2.14 25.83 -6.74
C GLY A 97 -2.37 24.48 -6.04
N SER A 98 -1.46 23.51 -6.19
CA SER A 98 -1.55 22.22 -5.48
C SER A 98 -0.50 22.08 -4.39
N THR A 99 -0.79 21.23 -3.40
CA THR A 99 0.10 20.92 -2.27
C THR A 99 0.47 19.44 -2.28
N HIS A 100 1.71 19.13 -1.90
CA HIS A 100 2.12 17.75 -1.67
C HIS A 100 1.27 17.14 -0.55
N THR A 101 0.79 15.93 -0.76
CA THR A 101 0.18 15.07 0.25
C THR A 101 1.20 13.99 0.59
N PRO A 102 1.94 14.12 1.71
CA PRO A 102 2.96 13.14 2.06
C PRO A 102 2.36 11.75 2.31
N PRO A 103 3.11 10.69 2.00
CA PRO A 103 2.71 9.34 2.37
C PRO A 103 2.70 9.18 3.90
N ILE A 104 1.92 8.21 4.39
CA ILE A 104 1.96 7.84 5.82
C ILE A 104 3.10 6.87 6.14
N VAL A 105 3.67 6.24 5.11
CA VAL A 105 4.90 5.46 5.15
C VAL A 105 5.69 5.71 3.88
N ASP A 106 6.95 6.13 4.01
CA ASP A 106 7.94 6.05 2.94
C ASP A 106 9.09 5.12 3.34
N ILE A 107 9.53 4.29 2.40
CA ILE A 107 10.57 3.28 2.62
C ILE A 107 11.73 3.57 1.67
N ASP A 108 12.87 3.96 2.25
CA ASP A 108 14.12 4.12 1.51
C ASP A 108 14.60 2.76 0.99
N ARG A 109 14.65 2.65 -0.34
CA ARG A 109 15.19 1.49 -1.07
C ARG A 109 16.31 1.86 -2.02
N ARG A 110 16.95 3.02 -1.81
CA ARG A 110 18.16 3.38 -2.55
C ARG A 110 19.25 2.34 -2.29
N ARG A 111 20.22 2.26 -3.19
CA ARG A 111 21.30 1.24 -3.16
C ARG A 111 22.02 1.09 -1.81
N ASN A 112 22.09 2.15 -1.02
CA ASN A 112 22.77 2.20 0.28
C ASN A 112 21.80 2.27 1.47
N ALA A 113 20.51 2.00 1.26
CA ALA A 113 19.55 1.92 2.33
C ALA A 113 19.94 0.80 3.31
N THR A 114 19.82 1.07 4.61
CA THR A 114 20.15 0.13 5.70
C THR A 114 18.96 -0.11 6.63
N GLY A 115 17.80 0.44 6.29
CA GLY A 115 16.57 0.27 7.04
C GLY A 115 16.07 -1.18 7.05
N PRO A 116 15.16 -1.53 7.96
CA PRO A 116 14.63 -2.90 8.06
C PRO A 116 13.91 -3.38 6.80
N PHE A 117 13.47 -2.45 5.95
CA PHE A 117 12.81 -2.69 4.68
C PHE A 117 13.71 -2.36 3.47
N SER A 118 15.04 -2.32 3.64
CA SER A 118 15.98 -1.99 2.55
C SER A 118 15.96 -2.98 1.39
N ASP A 119 15.35 -4.14 1.59
CA ASP A 119 15.13 -5.20 0.60
C ASP A 119 13.79 -5.05 -0.15
N TYR A 120 13.04 -3.98 0.10
CA TYR A 120 11.83 -3.66 -0.66
C TYR A 120 12.19 -3.27 -2.10
N VAL A 121 11.37 -3.72 -3.04
CA VAL A 121 11.54 -3.49 -4.48
C VAL A 121 10.28 -2.89 -5.10
N SER A 122 9.10 -3.30 -4.63
CA SER A 122 7.80 -2.83 -5.08
C SER A 122 6.76 -3.08 -3.99
N VAL A 123 6.35 -2.01 -3.29
CA VAL A 123 5.25 -2.06 -2.32
C VAL A 123 3.97 -2.49 -3.05
N ILE A 124 3.31 -3.52 -2.52
CA ILE A 124 2.09 -4.07 -3.13
C ILE A 124 0.81 -3.54 -2.47
N GLY A 125 0.94 -2.60 -1.52
CA GLY A 125 -0.16 -2.11 -0.70
C GLY A 125 -0.60 -3.14 0.35
N GLY A 126 -1.85 -3.06 0.78
CA GLY A 126 -2.31 -3.75 1.96
C GLY A 126 -3.80 -3.65 2.24
N TYR A 127 -4.20 -4.14 3.41
CA TYR A 127 -5.58 -4.07 3.92
C TYR A 127 -5.59 -3.76 5.42
N VAL A 128 -6.62 -3.05 5.86
CA VAL A 128 -6.95 -2.94 7.29
C VAL A 128 -7.65 -4.23 7.71
N TYR A 129 -7.09 -4.94 8.70
CA TYR A 129 -7.71 -6.17 9.19
C TYR A 129 -9.00 -5.85 9.96
N ARG A 130 -10.13 -6.43 9.51
CA ARG A 130 -11.46 -6.26 10.10
C ARG A 130 -12.11 -7.57 10.56
N GLY A 131 -11.36 -8.68 10.47
CA GLY A 131 -11.78 -9.99 10.93
C GLY A 131 -11.89 -10.13 12.44
N ASN A 132 -12.38 -11.30 12.87
CA ASN A 132 -12.60 -11.63 14.28
C ASN A 132 -11.67 -12.72 14.79
N ALA A 133 -11.00 -13.48 13.91
CA ALA A 133 -10.10 -14.55 14.32
C ALA A 133 -8.87 -14.01 15.08
N LEU A 134 -8.39 -12.81 14.72
CA LEU A 134 -7.22 -12.15 15.30
C LEU A 134 -7.60 -10.78 15.89
N PRO A 135 -8.26 -10.71 17.06
CA PRO A 135 -8.72 -9.45 17.65
C PRO A 135 -7.62 -8.39 17.81
N GLN A 136 -6.38 -8.83 18.05
CA GLN A 136 -5.21 -7.96 18.20
C GLN A 136 -4.81 -7.22 16.92
N LEU A 137 -5.25 -7.69 15.74
CA LEU A 137 -4.98 -7.02 14.47
C LEU A 137 -6.11 -6.10 14.02
N ARG A 138 -7.24 -6.08 14.74
CA ARG A 138 -8.41 -5.31 14.31
C ARG A 138 -8.08 -3.81 14.23
N GLY A 139 -8.18 -3.25 13.02
CA GLY A 139 -7.83 -1.86 12.73
C GLY A 139 -6.35 -1.61 12.37
N VAL A 140 -5.54 -2.66 12.33
CA VAL A 140 -4.16 -2.60 11.84
C VAL A 140 -4.17 -2.69 10.32
N TYR A 141 -3.53 -1.74 9.65
CA TYR A 141 -3.21 -1.81 8.24
C TYR A 141 -1.94 -2.64 8.05
N LEU A 142 -2.10 -3.78 7.38
CA LEU A 142 -1.01 -4.67 7.00
C LEU A 142 -0.64 -4.44 5.55
N PHE A 143 0.62 -4.10 5.30
CA PHE A 143 1.16 -3.91 3.96
C PHE A 143 2.43 -4.71 3.76
N GLY A 144 2.81 -4.89 2.50
CA GLY A 144 4.04 -5.58 2.16
C GLY A 144 4.63 -5.18 0.84
N ASP A 145 5.72 -5.86 0.52
CA ASP A 145 6.48 -5.75 -0.71
C ASP A 145 6.43 -7.04 -1.53
N TYR A 146 6.67 -6.95 -2.83
CA TYR A 146 6.73 -8.09 -3.73
C TYR A 146 7.80 -9.12 -3.33
N THR A 147 9.03 -8.68 -3.03
CA THR A 147 10.16 -9.56 -2.69
C THR A 147 10.64 -9.48 -1.25
N GLY A 148 10.41 -8.35 -0.57
CA GLY A 148 10.97 -8.07 0.75
C GLY A 148 10.55 -9.10 1.80
N GLU A 149 11.43 -9.40 2.74
CA GLU A 149 11.25 -10.43 3.77
C GLU A 149 10.28 -10.01 4.88
N ARG A 150 10.00 -8.71 4.98
CA ARG A 150 9.14 -8.14 6.02
C ARG A 150 7.84 -7.58 5.45
N MET A 151 6.78 -7.70 6.23
CA MET A 151 5.57 -6.89 6.12
C MET A 151 5.61 -5.79 7.18
N GLY A 152 4.90 -4.70 6.93
CA GLY A 152 4.68 -3.64 7.88
C GLY A 152 3.25 -3.68 8.44
N ALA A 153 3.13 -3.33 9.71
CA ALA A 153 1.88 -3.17 10.41
C ALA A 153 1.84 -1.79 11.05
N ILE A 154 0.79 -1.02 10.74
CA ILE A 154 0.56 0.32 11.30
C ILE A 154 -0.90 0.50 11.70
N VAL A 155 -1.15 1.42 12.61
CA VAL A 155 -2.48 1.94 12.92
C VAL A 155 -2.52 3.40 12.51
N GLN A 156 -3.55 3.78 11.76
CA GLN A 156 -3.84 5.16 11.42
C GLN A 156 -4.98 5.70 12.28
N CYS A 157 -4.76 6.83 12.93
CA CYS A 157 -5.74 7.54 13.75
C CYS A 157 -5.83 9.00 13.27
N GLY A 158 -6.72 9.28 12.32
CA GLY A 158 -6.81 10.59 11.70
C GLY A 158 -5.53 10.93 10.93
N THR A 159 -4.80 11.95 11.37
CA THR A 159 -3.52 12.35 10.77
C THR A 159 -2.30 11.72 11.45
N GLN A 160 -2.50 10.84 12.43
CA GLN A 160 -1.41 10.20 13.16
C GLN A 160 -1.23 8.76 12.72
N THR A 161 0.01 8.39 12.40
CA THR A 161 0.42 7.03 12.06
C THR A 161 1.25 6.46 13.22
N SER A 162 0.97 5.22 13.63
CA SER A 162 1.84 4.54 14.60
C SER A 162 3.21 4.25 13.97
N PRO A 163 4.27 4.03 14.79
CA PRO A 163 5.49 3.40 14.30
C PRO A 163 5.20 2.08 13.59
N ILE A 164 6.01 1.76 12.58
CA ILE A 164 5.84 0.51 11.82
C ILE A 164 6.30 -0.67 12.67
N THR A 165 5.37 -1.59 12.94
CA THR A 165 5.69 -2.90 13.48
C THR A 165 6.11 -3.81 12.33
N GLN A 166 7.28 -4.43 12.45
CA GLN A 166 7.82 -5.33 11.43
C GLN A 166 7.34 -6.75 11.67
N ILE A 167 6.82 -7.38 10.63
CA ILE A 167 6.40 -8.79 10.64
C ILE A 167 7.28 -9.54 9.65
N LEU A 168 8.10 -10.46 10.14
CA LEU A 168 8.86 -11.33 9.26
C LEU A 168 7.92 -12.31 8.56
N LYS A 169 7.92 -12.31 7.23
CA LYS A 169 7.14 -13.26 6.41
C LYS A 169 7.56 -14.71 6.65
N ASN A 170 8.75 -14.92 7.24
CA ASN A 170 9.36 -16.23 7.37
C ASN A 170 9.11 -16.93 8.73
N ARG A 171 8.49 -16.28 9.73
CA ARG A 171 8.18 -16.94 11.01
C ARG A 171 6.81 -17.61 10.93
N ASP A 172 6.81 -18.94 10.85
CA ASP A 172 5.68 -19.74 11.32
C ASP A 172 5.67 -19.64 12.86
N PRO A 173 4.65 -19.01 13.47
CA PRO A 173 4.56 -18.90 14.92
C PRO A 173 4.40 -20.26 15.63
N ASN A 174 3.97 -21.31 14.91
CA ASN A 174 3.85 -22.65 15.48
C ASN A 174 5.18 -23.42 15.51
N ALA A 175 6.27 -22.84 15.00
CA ALA A 175 7.59 -23.49 14.97
C ALA A 175 8.74 -22.48 15.23
N PRO A 176 8.84 -21.88 16.43
CA PRO A 176 9.82 -20.83 16.74
C PRO A 176 11.29 -21.27 16.66
N ASN A 177 11.54 -22.58 16.66
CA ASN A 177 12.88 -23.18 16.55
C ASN A 177 13.15 -23.80 15.18
N ALA A 178 12.15 -23.86 14.28
CA ALA A 178 12.42 -24.17 12.89
C ALA A 178 13.15 -22.97 12.29
N PRO A 179 14.27 -23.14 11.59
CA PRO A 179 14.81 -22.05 10.78
C PRO A 179 13.72 -21.68 9.78
N ALA A 180 13.12 -20.52 10.05
CA ALA A 180 12.13 -19.81 9.26
C ALA A 180 12.34 -20.08 7.76
N PHE A 181 11.48 -20.91 7.17
CA PHE A 181 11.61 -21.40 5.79
C PHE A 181 13.04 -21.79 5.36
N SER A 182 13.70 -22.73 6.06
CA SER A 182 14.96 -23.27 5.54
C SER A 182 14.74 -24.20 4.35
N ARG A 183 15.63 -24.06 3.35
CA ARG A 183 15.77 -25.00 2.24
C ARG A 183 16.10 -26.40 2.74
N GLN A 184 15.10 -27.26 2.86
CA GLN A 184 15.29 -28.70 2.67
C GLN A 184 14.29 -29.20 1.64
N GLY A 185 14.80 -29.64 0.48
CA GLY A 185 14.09 -30.59 -0.37
C GLY A 185 12.78 -30.12 -1.03
N GLY A 186 12.59 -28.83 -1.34
CA GLY A 186 11.55 -28.40 -2.27
C GLY A 186 10.13 -28.18 -1.71
N LEU A 187 9.99 -27.53 -0.55
CA LEU A 187 8.72 -26.98 -0.03
C LEU A 187 8.81 -25.44 0.19
N PRO A 188 7.70 -24.68 0.13
CA PRO A 188 7.65 -23.32 -0.43
C PRO A 188 8.10 -22.21 0.54
N ALA A 189 8.97 -21.30 0.08
CA ALA A 189 9.25 -20.01 0.74
C ALA A 189 8.03 -19.09 0.62
N PHE A 190 7.75 -18.21 1.58
CA PHE A 190 6.76 -17.13 1.38
C PHE A 190 7.45 -15.94 0.72
N GLY A 191 7.42 -15.90 -0.61
CA GLY A 191 7.96 -14.82 -1.44
C GLY A 191 6.99 -14.47 -2.57
N ASP A 192 7.41 -13.59 -3.48
CA ASP A 192 6.59 -13.14 -4.62
C ASP A 192 5.16 -12.74 -4.16
N LEU A 193 5.05 -11.92 -3.11
CA LEU A 193 3.75 -11.48 -2.58
C LEU A 193 3.13 -10.49 -3.56
N THR A 194 2.05 -10.88 -4.23
CA THR A 194 1.42 -10.07 -5.28
C THR A 194 0.13 -9.39 -4.81
N ALA A 195 -0.47 -9.88 -3.73
CA ALA A 195 -1.65 -9.28 -3.13
C ALA A 195 -1.82 -9.70 -1.67
N ILE A 196 -2.35 -8.77 -0.87
CA ILE A 196 -3.13 -9.06 0.33
C ILE A 196 -4.60 -8.91 -0.11
N VAL A 197 -5.47 -9.84 0.28
CA VAL A 197 -6.90 -9.80 -0.04
C VAL A 197 -7.73 -10.13 1.21
N GLU A 198 -8.96 -9.63 1.22
CA GLU A 198 -9.89 -9.77 2.33
C GLU A 198 -11.11 -10.59 1.89
N ASP A 199 -11.63 -11.45 2.77
CA ASP A 199 -12.91 -12.12 2.56
C ASP A 199 -14.10 -11.31 3.14
N ASN A 200 -15.31 -11.88 3.04
CA ASN A 200 -16.52 -11.21 3.53
C ASN A 200 -16.53 -11.02 5.06
N ASP A 201 -15.81 -11.85 5.80
CA ASP A 201 -15.73 -11.83 7.26
C ASP A 201 -14.61 -10.91 7.77
N GLY A 202 -13.81 -10.34 6.87
CA GLY A 202 -12.70 -9.44 7.19
C GLY A 202 -11.38 -10.16 7.46
N GLU A 203 -11.32 -11.47 7.19
CA GLU A 203 -10.11 -12.26 7.33
C GLU A 203 -9.20 -12.05 6.12
N LEU A 204 -7.90 -12.02 6.37
CA LEU A 204 -6.91 -11.73 5.34
C LEU A 204 -6.24 -12.97 4.79
N TYR A 205 -5.96 -12.91 3.49
CA TYR A 205 -5.25 -13.92 2.74
C TYR A 205 -4.13 -13.26 1.94
N PHE A 206 -3.07 -14.02 1.71
CA PHE A 206 -1.90 -13.63 0.95
C PHE A 206 -1.84 -14.42 -0.35
N VAL A 207 -1.73 -13.71 -1.48
CA VAL A 207 -1.47 -14.30 -2.79
C VAL A 207 0.03 -14.22 -3.05
N ALA A 208 0.70 -15.36 -2.95
CA ALA A 208 2.16 -15.46 -2.94
C ALA A 208 2.66 -16.60 -3.84
N ASN A 209 3.97 -16.63 -4.11
CA ASN A 209 4.65 -17.72 -4.83
C ASN A 209 4.02 -18.07 -6.18
N ARG A 210 3.39 -17.07 -6.82
CA ARG A 210 2.70 -17.17 -8.11
C ARG A 210 1.50 -18.13 -8.18
N SER A 211 1.27 -18.92 -7.14
CA SER A 211 0.36 -20.07 -7.17
C SER A 211 -0.28 -20.39 -5.81
N SER A 212 0.05 -19.64 -4.76
CA SER A 212 -0.41 -19.91 -3.40
C SER A 212 -1.38 -18.84 -2.91
N LEU A 213 -2.44 -19.29 -2.23
CA LEU A 213 -3.32 -18.46 -1.42
C LEU A 213 -3.21 -18.96 0.03
N VAL A 214 -2.70 -18.11 0.93
CA VAL A 214 -2.43 -18.49 2.33
C VAL A 214 -3.29 -17.63 3.25
N LYS A 215 -4.01 -18.23 4.20
CA LYS A 215 -4.82 -17.50 5.17
C LYS A 215 -3.97 -17.05 6.37
N LEU A 216 -4.18 -15.83 6.84
CA LEU A 216 -3.66 -15.37 8.13
C LEU A 216 -4.53 -15.96 9.26
N VAL A 217 -3.90 -16.64 10.22
CA VAL A 217 -4.61 -17.37 11.30
C VAL A 217 -3.95 -17.11 12.67
N PRO A 218 -4.67 -17.31 13.79
CA PRO A 218 -4.11 -17.30 15.14
C PRO A 218 -3.03 -18.37 15.35
N GLU A 219 -2.15 -18.15 16.33
CA GLU A 219 -1.27 -19.20 16.85
C GLU A 219 -2.13 -20.29 17.53
N MET A 220 -1.75 -21.56 17.36
CA MET A 220 -2.46 -22.71 17.93
C MET A 220 -2.15 -22.92 19.41
#